data_AF-A0A5K1I008-F1
#
_entry.id   AF-A0A5K1I008-F1
#
_cell.length_a   1.000
_cell.length_b   1.000
_cell.length_c   1.000
_cell.angle_alpha   90.00
_cell.angle_beta   90.00
_cell.angle_gamma   90.00
#
_symmetry.space_group_name_H-M   'P 1'
#
loop_
_entity.id
_entity.type
_entity.pdbx_description
1 polymer ?
#
loop_
_entity_poly.entity_id
_entity_poly.type
_entity_poly.pdbx_seq_one_letter_code
_entity_poly.pdbx_strand_id
1 'polypeptide(L)' 'MFTEAITVNAPEELGNIQVPKRASYIRVIMLELSRIASHLLWLGPFMADIGAQTPFFYIFRERELLYDLFEAAT' A
#
# COMPACT_ATOMS: atom_id res chain seq x y z
N MET A 1 -6.44 2.06 -2.00
CA MET A 1 -5.88 0.75 -2.43
C MET A 1 -6.44 -0.50 -1.75
N PHE A 2 -6.27 -0.74 -0.45
CA PHE A 2 -6.84 -1.97 0.16
C PHE A 2 -8.37 -2.05 0.06
N THR A 3 -9.05 -0.92 0.28
CA THR A 3 -10.50 -0.78 0.11
C THR A 3 -10.93 -0.96 -1.36
N GLU A 4 -10.16 -0.40 -2.28
CA GLU A 4 -10.42 -0.50 -3.73
C GLU A 4 -10.34 -1.95 -4.23
N ALA A 5 -9.36 -2.72 -3.76
CA ALA A 5 -9.26 -4.13 -4.10
C ALA A 5 -10.48 -4.93 -3.64
N ILE A 6 -11.03 -4.63 -2.46
CA ILE A 6 -12.26 -5.26 -1.96
C ILE A 6 -13.46 -4.86 -2.83
N THR A 7 -13.58 -3.58 -3.19
CA THR A 7 -14.68 -3.09 -4.04
C THR A 7 -14.64 -3.62 -5.47
N VAL A 8 -13.48 -4.04 -5.98
CA VAL A 8 -13.32 -4.62 -7.32
C VAL A 8 -13.51 -6.13 -7.29
N ASN A 9 -12.96 -6.83 -6.30
CA ASN A 9 -13.06 -8.28 -6.22
C ASN A 9 -14.51 -8.75 -5.97
N ALA A 10 -15.29 -8.02 -5.16
CA ALA A 10 -16.68 -8.38 -4.87
C ALA A 10 -17.59 -8.46 -6.13
N PRO A 11 -17.66 -7.45 -7.02
CA PRO A 11 -18.42 -7.54 -8.26
C PRO A 11 -17.83 -8.51 -9.28
N GLU A 12 -16.50 -8.72 -9.30
CA GLU A 12 -15.86 -9.73 -10.16
C GLU A 12 -16.30 -11.16 -9.79
N GLU A 13 -16.40 -11.45 -8.48
CA GLU A 13 -16.87 -12.72 -7.95
C GLU A 13 -18.37 -12.92 -8.20
N LEU A 14 -19.19 -11.88 -7.99
CA LEU A 14 -20.63 -11.91 -8.30
C LEU A 14 -20.90 -12.08 -9.81
N GLY A 15 -20.04 -11.50 -10.66
CA GLY A 15 -20.16 -11.54 -12.11
C GLY A 15 -19.48 -12.75 -12.78
N ASN A 16 -18.82 -13.64 -12.03
CA ASN A 16 -18.01 -14.75 -12.57
C ASN A 16 -17.00 -14.28 -13.65
N ILE A 17 -16.41 -13.11 -13.47
CA ILE A 17 -15.47 -12.53 -14.44
C ILE A 17 -14.08 -13.11 -14.20
N GLN A 18 -13.47 -13.72 -15.21
CA GLN A 18 -12.09 -14.21 -15.11
C GLN A 18 -11.09 -13.04 -15.23
N VAL A 19 -10.38 -12.78 -14.13
CA VAL A 19 -9.32 -11.76 -14.09
C VAL A 19 -8.07 -12.28 -14.83
N PRO A 20 -7.47 -11.51 -15.75
CA PRO A 20 -6.24 -11.91 -16.41
C PRO A 20 -5.09 -12.03 -15.40
N LYS A 21 -4.22 -13.04 -15.57
CA LYS A 21 -3.10 -13.33 -14.65
C LYS A 21 -2.23 -12.10 -14.36
N ARG A 22 -1.96 -11.26 -15.37
CA ARG A 22 -1.17 -10.02 -15.20
C ARG A 22 -1.80 -9.04 -14.22
N ALA A 23 -3.13 -8.87 -14.27
CA ALA A 23 -3.83 -7.97 -13.36
C ALA A 23 -3.80 -8.49 -11.92
N SER A 24 -3.89 -9.81 -11.73
CA SER A 24 -3.74 -10.43 -10.41
C SER A 24 -2.36 -10.14 -9.80
N TYR A 25 -1.27 -10.31 -10.57
CA TYR A 25 0.08 -9.98 -10.08
C TYR A 25 0.24 -8.52 -9.69
N ILE A 26 -0.25 -7.59 -10.53
CA ILE A 26 -0.18 -6.15 -10.23
C ILE A 26 -0.97 -5.83 -8.96
N ARG A 27 -2.18 -6.38 -8.77
CA ARG A 27 -2.95 -6.18 -7.54
C ARG A 27 -2.18 -6.64 -6.31
N VAL A 28 -1.58 -7.84 -6.35
CA VAL A 28 -0.80 -8.35 -5.22
C VAL A 28 0.37 -7.43 -4.90
N ILE A 29 1.11 -6.97 -5.91
CA ILE A 29 2.23 -6.03 -5.72
C ILE A 29 1.74 -4.73 -5.06
N MET A 30 0.68 -4.12 -5.59
CA MET A 30 0.15 -2.86 -5.05
C MET A 30 -0.43 -3.01 -3.63
N LEU A 31 -1.03 -4.17 -3.32
CA LEU A 31 -1.52 -4.49 -1.97
C LEU A 31 -0.37 -4.64 -0.97
N GLU A 32 0.71 -5.32 -1.34
CA GLU A 32 1.86 -5.49 -0.44
C GLU A 32 2.63 -4.18 -0.25
N LEU A 33 2.77 -3.34 -1.28
CA LEU A 33 3.32 -1.99 -1.12
C LEU A 33 2.46 -1.13 -0.20
N SER A 34 1.12 -1.21 -0.34
CA SER A 34 0.19 -0.52 0.56
C SER A 34 0.30 -1.03 2.00
N ARG A 35 0.59 -2.32 2.18
CA ARG A 35 0.80 -2.95 3.50
C ARG A 35 2.05 -2.38 4.15
N ILE A 36 3.16 -2.32 3.43
CA ILE A 36 4.42 -1.73 3.92
C ILE A 36 4.20 -0.26 4.29
N ALA A 37 3.55 0.51 3.42
CA ALA A 37 3.23 1.91 3.70
C ALA A 37 2.38 2.08 4.97
N SER A 38 1.45 1.16 5.26
CA SER A 38 0.66 1.16 6.49
C SER A 38 1.49 0.86 7.74
N HIS A 39 2.39 -0.12 7.67
CA HIS A 39 3.29 -0.44 8.81
C HIS A 39 4.26 0.70 9.11
N LEU A 40 4.80 1.35 8.07
CA LEU A 40 5.63 2.54 8.22
C LEU A 40 4.86 3.71 8.84
N LEU A 41 3.58 3.89 8.50
CA LEU A 41 2.74 4.94 9.09
C LEU A 41 2.46 4.69 10.57
N TRP A 42 2.36 3.44 10.99
CA TRP A 42 2.23 3.09 12.41
C TRP A 42 3.55 3.28 13.15
N LEU A 43 4.66 2.81 12.56
CA LEU A 43 5.98 2.83 13.19
C LEU A 43 6.54 4.25 13.39
N GLY A 44 6.30 5.15 12.43
CA GLY A 44 6.82 6.52 12.46
C GLY A 44 6.38 7.29 13.72
N PRO A 45 5.09 7.63 13.85
CA PRO A 45 4.54 8.33 15.02
C PRO A 45 4.84 7.60 16.32
N PHE A 46 4.78 6.26 16.34
CA PHE A 46 5.14 5.47 17.52
C PHE A 46 6.58 5.72 17.99
N MET A 47 7.55 5.77 17.07
CA MET A 47 8.93 6.13 17.40
C MET A 47 9.07 7.59 17.85
N ALA A 48 8.30 8.50 17.24
CA ALA A 48 8.29 9.91 17.62
C ALA A 48 7.74 10.11 19.05
N ASP A 49 6.69 9.37 19.43
CA ASP A 49 6.08 9.39 20.76
C ASP A 49 7.02 8.85 21.84
N ILE A 50 7.90 7.90 21.49
CA ILE A 50 8.97 7.39 22.37
C ILE A 50 10.14 8.40 22.49
N GLY A 51 10.15 9.46 21.69
CA GLY A 51 11.18 10.50 21.68
C GLY A 51 12.27 10.29 20.62
N ALA A 52 12.17 9.25 19.79
CA ALA A 52 13.09 9.00 18.69
C ALA A 52 12.65 9.74 17.41
N GLN A 53 13.07 11.00 17.28
CA GLN A 53 12.68 11.86 16.14
C GLN A 53 13.47 11.58 14.85
N THR A 54 14.70 11.09 14.95
CA THR A 54 15.52 10.79 13.76
C THR A 54 14.96 9.67 12.87
N PRO A 55 14.53 8.50 13.40
CA PRO A 55 13.92 7.47 12.55
C PRO A 55 12.57 7.87 11.98
N PHE A 56 11.83 8.79 12.62
CA PHE A 56 10.59 9.35 12.08
C PHE A 56 10.82 9.96 10.69
N PHE A 57 11.86 10.79 10.53
CA PHE A 57 12.16 11.41 9.23
C PHE A 57 12.63 10.40 8.17
N TYR A 58 13.34 9.35 8.56
CA TYR A 58 13.72 8.29 7.63
C TYR A 58 12.51 7.49 7.15
N ILE A 59 11.61 7.13 8.06
CA ILE A 59 10.38 6.42 7.73
C ILE A 59 9.52 7.22 6.73
N PHE A 60 9.41 8.54 6.91
CA PHE A 60 8.67 9.39 5.96
C PHE A 60 9.35 9.49 4.59
N ARG A 61 10.69 9.52 4.53
CA ARG A 61 11.43 9.47 3.25
C ARG A 61 11.14 8.17 2.48
N GLU A 62 11.16 7.03 3.17
CA GLU A 62 10.85 5.73 2.55
C GLU A 62 9.39 5.66 2.07
N ARG A 63 8.46 6.31 2.79
CA ARG A 63 7.05 6.42 2.36
C ARG A 63 6.90 7.27 1.10
N GLU A 64 7.72 8.30 0.93
CA GLU A 64 7.69 9.12 -0.28
C GLU A 64 8.05 8.31 -1.53
N LEU A 65 9.09 7.47 -1.44
CA LEU A 65 9.45 6.56 -2.53
C LEU A 65 8.32 5.59 -2.91
N LEU A 66 7.55 5.13 -1.91
CA LEU A 66 6.35 4.32 -2.17
C LEU A 66 5.24 5.13 -2.83
N TYR A 67 5.08 6.40 -2.48
CA TYR A 67 4.11 7.28 -3.11
C TYR A 67 4.49 7.62 -4.55
N ASP A 68 5.77 7.87 -4.85
CA ASP A 68 6.26 8.05 -6.22
C ASP A 68 5.92 6.84 -7.10
N LEU A 69 6.04 5.62 -6.56
CA LEU A 69 5.68 4.39 -7.26
C LEU A 69 4.17 4.27 -7.50
N PHE A 70 3.34 4.73 -6.55
CA PHE A 70 1.89 4.75 -6.71
C PHE A 70 1.43 5.79 -7.72
N GLU A 71 2.07 6.96 -7.73
CA GLU A 71 1.81 8.00 -8.73
C GLU A 71 2.25 7.54 -10.12
N ALA A 72 3.41 6.89 -10.27
CA ALA A 72 3.85 6.36 -11.55
C ALA A 72 2.93 5.26 -12.13
N ALA A 73 2.16 4.58 -11.28
CA ALA A 73 1.26 3.50 -11.66
C ALA A 73 -0.19 3.96 -11.94
N THR A 74 -0.55 5.18 -11.54
CA THR A 74 -1.91 5.74 -11.63
C THR A 74 -1.98 6.82 -12.70
#